data_AF-A0A2L2YCE8-F1
#
_entry.id   AF-A0A2L2YCE8-F1
#
_cell.length_a   1.000
_cell.length_b   1.000
_cell.length_c   1.000
_cell.angle_alpha   90.00
_cell.angle_beta   90.00
_cell.angle_gamma   90.00
#
_symmetry.space_group_name_H-M   'P 1'
#
loop_
_entity.id
_entity.type
_entity.pdbx_description
1 polymer ?
#
loop_
_entity_poly.entity_id
_entity_poly.type
_entity_poly.pdbx_seq_one_letter_code
_entity_poly.pdbx_strand_id
1 'polypeptide(L)'
;VIVDLAKFLGDEFIGAIEKDNSVFNNIVHFSSFEYMKKIFDEVYTLKPKEGKILMEPKTYEGLQYIERSISEMDLPKELPKWNSVRKGIVGDWKNALTEEQVESLDRKFMEKTKGTSIPNWFSISSN
;
A
#
# COMPACT_ATOMS: atom_id res chain seq x y z
N VAL A 1 1.86 1.38 -17.00
CA VAL A 1 2.62 1.19 -15.74
C VAL A 1 3.23 -0.19 -15.62
N ILE A 2 2.47 -1.29 -15.46
CA ILE A 2 3.07 -2.64 -15.25
C ILE A 2 4.04 -3.04 -16.38
N VAL A 3 3.61 -2.90 -17.64
CA VAL A 3 4.46 -3.18 -18.82
C VAL A 3 5.68 -2.27 -18.86
N ASP A 4 5.51 -0.98 -18.56
CA ASP A 4 6.62 0.00 -18.57
C ASP A 4 7.64 -0.31 -17.46
N LEU A 5 7.18 -0.73 -16.28
CA LEU A 5 8.04 -1.17 -15.19
C LEU A 5 8.78 -2.47 -15.55
N ALA A 6 8.10 -3.43 -16.18
CA ALA A 6 8.75 -4.65 -16.64
C ALA A 6 9.87 -4.35 -17.64
N LYS A 7 9.62 -3.46 -18.61
CA LYS A 7 10.65 -2.97 -19.56
C LYS A 7 11.79 -2.25 -18.86
N PHE A 8 11.47 -1.44 -17.84
CA PHE A 8 12.48 -0.72 -17.06
C PHE A 8 13.38 -1.67 -16.27
N LEU A 9 12.84 -2.77 -15.74
CA LEU A 9 13.56 -3.73 -14.91
C LEU A 9 14.48 -4.66 -15.71
N GLY A 10 14.16 -4.95 -16.97
CA GLY A 10 15.00 -5.76 -17.85
C GLY A 10 14.22 -6.57 -18.88
N ASP A 11 14.92 -6.98 -19.93
CA ASP A 11 14.34 -7.71 -21.07
C ASP A 11 13.71 -9.05 -20.64
N GLU A 12 14.23 -9.71 -19.59
CA GLU A 12 13.65 -10.96 -19.10
C GLU A 12 12.23 -10.78 -18.53
N PHE A 13 11.93 -9.64 -17.91
CA PHE A 13 10.64 -9.40 -17.26
C PHE A 13 9.56 -9.06 -18.27
N ILE A 14 9.88 -8.19 -19.23
CA ILE A 14 8.96 -7.91 -20.33
C ILE A 14 8.79 -9.12 -21.24
N GLY A 15 9.87 -9.85 -21.53
CA GLY A 15 9.81 -11.07 -22.33
C GLY A 15 8.94 -12.16 -21.71
N ALA A 16 8.93 -12.28 -20.37
CA ALA A 16 8.02 -13.20 -19.67
C ALA A 16 6.55 -12.83 -19.87
N ILE A 17 6.21 -11.54 -19.81
CA ILE A 17 4.85 -11.03 -20.04
C ILE A 17 4.43 -11.24 -21.50
N GLU A 18 5.30 -10.92 -22.46
CA GLU A 18 5.01 -11.03 -23.89
C GLU A 18 4.86 -12.49 -24.35
N LYS A 19 5.61 -13.41 -23.73
CA LYS A 19 5.54 -14.84 -24.03
C LYS A 19 4.31 -15.53 -23.46
N ASP A 20 3.85 -15.10 -22.28
CA ASP A 20 2.71 -15.70 -21.60
C ASP A 20 1.85 -14.64 -20.88
N ASN A 21 0.66 -14.38 -21.44
CA ASN A 21 -0.31 -13.46 -20.86
C ASN A 21 -0.77 -13.85 -19.44
N SER A 22 -0.63 -15.12 -19.05
CA SER A 22 -0.94 -15.54 -17.68
C SER A 22 -0.06 -14.82 -16.65
N VAL A 23 1.19 -14.50 -17.01
CA VAL A 23 2.14 -13.77 -16.16
C VAL A 23 1.60 -12.38 -15.85
N PHE A 24 1.12 -11.65 -16.88
CA PHE A 24 0.53 -10.32 -16.67
C PHE A 24 -0.71 -10.37 -15.79
N ASN A 25 -1.62 -11.32 -16.07
CA ASN A 25 -2.85 -11.48 -15.28
C ASN A 25 -2.56 -11.85 -13.83
N ASN A 26 -1.55 -12.68 -13.59
CA ASN A 26 -1.09 -13.03 -12.25
C ASN A 26 -0.51 -11.81 -11.53
N ILE A 27 0.31 -10.98 -12.19
CA ILE A 27 0.81 -9.73 -11.60
C ILE A 27 -0.37 -8.85 -11.19
N VAL A 28 -1.32 -8.58 -12.09
CA VAL A 28 -2.51 -7.76 -11.79
C VAL A 28 -3.31 -8.32 -10.62
N HIS A 29 -3.55 -9.64 -10.60
CA HIS A 29 -4.32 -10.29 -9.54
C HIS A 29 -3.60 -10.22 -8.19
N PHE A 30 -2.34 -10.67 -8.14
CA PHE A 30 -1.59 -10.77 -6.89
C PHE A 30 -1.15 -9.42 -6.35
N SER A 31 -1.05 -8.38 -7.19
CA SER A 31 -0.83 -7.00 -6.75
C SER A 31 -2.12 -6.18 -6.58
N SER A 32 -3.30 -6.78 -6.74
CA SER A 32 -4.57 -6.08 -6.58
C SER A 32 -4.78 -5.64 -5.13
N PHE A 33 -5.56 -4.57 -4.94
CA PHE A 33 -5.89 -4.07 -3.61
C PHE A 33 -6.59 -5.15 -2.77
N GLU A 34 -7.54 -5.86 -3.37
CA GLU A 34 -8.34 -6.90 -2.71
C GLU A 34 -7.48 -8.07 -2.27
N TYR A 35 -6.60 -8.57 -3.16
CA TYR A 35 -5.70 -9.68 -2.83
C TYR A 35 -4.73 -9.27 -1.73
N MET A 36 -4.07 -8.11 -1.88
CA MET A 36 -3.11 -7.63 -0.88
C MET A 36 -3.77 -7.34 0.47
N LYS A 37 -4.99 -6.79 0.48
CA LYS A 37 -5.75 -6.58 1.71
C LYS A 37 -6.01 -7.91 2.42
N LYS A 38 -6.45 -8.92 1.67
CA LYS A 38 -6.68 -10.26 2.20
C LYS A 38 -5.40 -10.85 2.81
N ILE A 39 -4.28 -10.83 2.08
CA ILE A 39 -3.01 -11.38 2.58
C ILE A 39 -2.50 -10.62 3.80
N PHE A 40 -2.54 -9.29 3.80
CA PHE A 40 -2.12 -8.50 4.96
C PHE A 40 -3.03 -8.72 6.16
N ASP A 41 -4.34 -8.80 5.94
CA ASP A 41 -5.26 -9.14 7.01
C ASP A 41 -4.91 -10.55 7.54
N GLU A 42 -4.70 -11.56 6.71
CA GLU A 42 -4.30 -12.91 7.17
C GLU A 42 -2.95 -12.94 7.92
N VAL A 43 -1.93 -12.22 7.44
CA VAL A 43 -0.58 -12.21 8.04
C VAL A 43 -0.48 -11.33 9.28
N TYR A 44 -1.25 -10.24 9.38
CA TYR A 44 -1.15 -9.27 10.48
C TYR A 44 -2.36 -9.28 11.44
N THR A 45 -3.48 -9.95 11.11
CA THR A 45 -4.57 -10.21 12.07
C THR A 45 -4.31 -11.40 12.99
N LEU A 46 -3.05 -11.85 13.08
CA LEU A 46 -2.58 -12.76 14.14
C LEU A 46 -3.07 -12.23 15.48
N LYS A 47 -3.95 -13.03 16.08
CA LYS A 47 -5.01 -12.59 16.97
C LYS A 47 -4.42 -12.00 18.26
N PRO A 48 -4.67 -10.71 18.57
CA PRO A 48 -4.32 -10.11 19.87
C PRO A 48 -5.04 -10.75 21.06
N LYS A 49 -5.98 -11.68 20.83
CA LYS A 49 -6.94 -12.11 21.87
C LYS A 49 -6.38 -13.01 22.96
N GLU A 50 -5.13 -13.47 22.90
CA GLU A 50 -4.59 -14.37 23.95
C GLU A 50 -3.12 -14.10 24.29
N GLY A 51 -2.62 -12.88 24.10
CA GLY A 51 -1.25 -12.51 24.52
C GLY A 51 -0.13 -13.39 23.92
N LYS A 52 -0.45 -14.11 22.84
CA LYS A 52 0.45 -15.01 22.12
C LYS A 52 0.30 -14.71 20.65
N ILE A 53 1.41 -14.40 20.01
CA ILE A 53 1.52 -14.32 18.55
C ILE A 53 1.24 -15.72 18.02
N LEU A 54 -0.03 -16.00 17.72
CA LEU A 54 -0.47 -17.27 17.16
C LEU A 54 -0.41 -17.16 15.63
N MET A 55 0.76 -17.37 15.04
CA MET A 55 0.97 -18.22 13.86
C MET A 55 2.44 -18.60 13.77
N GLU A 56 2.70 -19.84 13.34
CA GLU A 56 4.03 -20.43 13.22
C GLU A 56 4.98 -19.48 12.45
N PRO A 57 5.93 -18.81 13.14
CA PRO A 57 6.85 -17.82 12.55
C PRO A 57 7.85 -18.41 11.54
N LYS A 58 7.75 -19.70 11.27
CA LYS A 58 8.84 -20.47 10.69
C LYS A 58 8.95 -20.35 9.17
N THR A 59 7.94 -19.86 8.47
CA THR A 59 7.98 -19.82 6.99
C THR A 59 8.62 -18.55 6.42
N TYR A 60 8.61 -17.42 7.12
CA TYR A 60 9.18 -16.16 6.62
C TYR A 60 10.07 -15.50 7.67
N GLU A 61 11.37 -15.39 7.37
CA GLU A 61 12.40 -14.85 8.28
C GLU A 61 12.06 -13.45 8.80
N GLY A 62 11.48 -12.59 7.96
CA GLY A 62 11.07 -11.23 8.35
C GLY A 62 10.08 -11.18 9.51
N LEU A 63 9.20 -12.19 9.65
CA LEU A 63 8.23 -12.24 10.75
C LEU A 63 8.89 -12.58 12.09
N GLN A 64 10.01 -13.30 12.08
CA GLN A 64 10.76 -13.64 13.30
C GLN A 64 11.39 -12.39 13.92
N TYR A 65 11.85 -11.44 13.10
CA TYR A 65 12.35 -10.15 13.58
C TYR A 65 11.23 -9.33 14.23
N ILE A 66 10.04 -9.29 13.61
CA ILE A 66 8.89 -8.56 14.14
C ILE A 66 8.45 -9.16 15.49
N GLU A 67 8.36 -10.49 15.58
CA GLU A 67 8.03 -11.18 16.84
C GLU A 67 9.01 -10.82 17.95
N ARG A 68 10.32 -10.91 17.68
CA ARG A 68 11.36 -10.54 18.65
C ARG A 68 11.20 -9.10 19.11
N SER A 69 11.10 -8.17 18.17
CA SER A 69 10.96 -6.74 18.48
C SER A 69 9.71 -6.46 19.31
N ILE A 70 8.57 -7.09 19.02
CA ILE A 70 7.32 -6.93 19.79
C ILE A 70 7.48 -7.50 21.20
N SER A 71 8.14 -8.65 21.36
CA SER A 71 8.31 -9.31 22.66
C SER A 71 9.17 -8.51 23.66
N GLU A 72 10.03 -7.62 23.16
CA GLU A 72 10.90 -6.75 23.96
C GLU A 72 10.23 -5.42 24.34
N MET A 73 9.05 -5.11 23.76
CA MET A 73 8.33 -3.85 24.01
C MET A 73 7.31 -3.97 25.15
N ASP A 74 7.21 -2.94 25.98
CA ASP A 74 6.10 -2.79 26.94
C ASP A 74 4.87 -2.24 26.23
N LEU A 75 4.02 -3.15 25.75
CA LEU A 75 2.84 -2.82 24.96
C LEU A 75 1.56 -2.75 25.82
N PRO A 76 0.62 -1.84 25.50
CA PRO A 76 -0.67 -1.81 26.15
C PRO A 76 -1.43 -3.12 25.91
N LYS A 77 -2.26 -3.51 26.89
CA LYS A 77 -3.05 -4.76 26.87
C LYS A 77 -3.96 -4.87 25.64
N GLU A 78 -4.43 -3.74 25.14
CA GLU A 78 -5.21 -3.66 23.91
C GLU A 78 -4.45 -2.85 22.89
N LEU A 79 -4.12 -3.49 21.77
CA LEU A 79 -3.52 -2.83 20.62
C LEU A 79 -4.62 -2.35 19.68
N PRO A 80 -4.49 -1.15 19.08
CA PRO A 80 -5.42 -0.71 18.05
C PRO A 80 -5.40 -1.69 16.89
N LYS A 81 -6.54 -1.84 16.20
CA LYS A 81 -6.61 -2.68 15.01
C LYS A 81 -5.61 -2.17 13.97
N TRP A 82 -4.62 -3.00 13.67
CA TRP A 82 -3.63 -2.69 12.65
C TRP A 82 -4.23 -2.93 11.25
N ASN A 83 -4.40 -1.88 10.46
CA ASN A 83 -4.91 -1.96 9.09
C ASN A 83 -3.92 -1.31 8.11
N SER A 84 -2.90 -2.05 7.67
CA SER A 84 -1.93 -1.54 6.69
C SER A 84 -2.58 -1.27 5.33
N VAL A 85 -3.49 -2.14 4.91
CA VAL A 85 -4.25 -2.00 3.65
C VAL A 85 -5.68 -1.54 3.98
N ARG A 86 -5.90 -0.22 3.97
CA ARG A 86 -7.12 0.39 4.55
C ARG A 86 -8.34 0.40 3.60
N LYS A 87 -8.39 1.34 2.64
CA LYS A 87 -9.55 1.57 1.75
C LYS A 87 -9.28 1.43 0.25
N GLY A 88 -8.11 1.82 -0.25
CA GLY A 88 -7.79 1.72 -1.68
C GLY A 88 -8.56 2.69 -2.60
N ILE A 89 -9.17 3.74 -2.04
CA ILE A 89 -10.05 4.67 -2.77
C ILE A 89 -9.31 5.99 -3.03
N VAL A 90 -9.20 6.37 -4.31
CA VAL A 90 -8.69 7.68 -4.73
C VAL A 90 -9.75 8.75 -4.43
N GLY A 91 -9.35 9.87 -3.81
CA GLY A 91 -10.25 10.98 -3.49
C GLY A 91 -10.97 10.86 -2.14
N ASP A 92 -10.77 9.79 -1.36
CA ASP A 92 -11.41 9.61 -0.03
C ASP A 92 -11.02 10.69 0.99
N TRP A 93 -9.99 11.50 0.71
CA TRP A 93 -9.63 12.66 1.53
C TRP A 93 -10.76 13.69 1.61
N LYS A 94 -11.66 13.77 0.62
CA LYS A 94 -12.85 14.64 0.62
C LYS A 94 -13.83 14.30 1.75
N ASN A 95 -13.80 13.06 2.25
CA ASN A 95 -14.62 12.63 3.38
C ASN A 95 -13.97 12.96 4.74
N ALA A 96 -12.72 13.42 4.76
CA ALA A 96 -11.93 13.63 5.97
C ALA A 96 -11.54 15.10 6.19
N LEU A 97 -11.43 15.88 5.13
CA LEU A 97 -11.00 17.29 5.17
C LEU A 97 -12.18 18.25 5.03
N THR A 98 -12.11 19.38 5.74
CA THR A 98 -13.03 20.51 5.52
C THR A 98 -12.66 21.27 4.25
N GLU A 99 -13.61 21.99 3.65
CA GLU A 99 -13.39 22.80 2.43
C GLU A 99 -12.17 23.73 2.56
N GLU A 100 -12.03 24.43 3.70
CA GLU A 100 -10.86 25.28 3.97
C GLU A 100 -9.54 24.51 3.93
N GLN A 101 -9.51 23.28 4.46
CA GLN A 101 -8.32 22.44 4.43
C GLN A 101 -7.99 21.98 3.00
N VAL A 102 -8.99 21.73 2.18
CA VAL A 102 -8.82 21.42 0.75
C VAL A 102 -8.18 22.58 0.03
N GLU A 103 -8.76 23.78 0.13
CA GLU A 103 -8.25 24.98 -0.54
C GLU A 103 -6.82 25.30 -0.09
N SER A 104 -6.54 25.13 1.21
CA SER A 104 -5.20 25.33 1.76
C SER A 104 -4.19 24.31 1.20
N LEU A 105 -4.60 23.06 1.01
CA LEU A 105 -3.77 22.02 0.42
C LEU A 105 -3.49 22.29 -1.06
N ASP A 106 -4.51 22.66 -1.83
CA ASP A 106 -4.38 22.98 -3.26
C ASP A 106 -3.46 24.18 -3.47
N ARG A 107 -3.64 25.25 -2.68
CA ARG A 107 -2.74 26.42 -2.72
C ARG A 107 -1.29 26.04 -2.43
N LYS A 108 -1.05 25.22 -1.40
CA LYS A 108 0.31 24.74 -1.05
C LYS A 108 0.89 23.87 -2.16
N PHE A 109 0.10 22.98 -2.74
CA PHE A 109 0.53 22.15 -3.86
C PHE A 109 1.00 23.02 -5.03
N MET A 110 0.19 24.00 -5.44
CA MET A 110 0.52 24.91 -6.54
C MET A 110 1.75 25.77 -6.23
N GLU A 111 1.90 26.25 -5.00
CA GLU A 111 3.09 27.01 -4.57
C GLU A 111 4.36 26.15 -4.64
N LYS A 112 4.33 24.93 -4.11
CA LYS A 112 5.50 24.04 -4.03
C LYS A 112 5.90 23.42 -5.36
N THR A 113 4.97 23.32 -6.30
CA THR A 113 5.22 22.76 -7.63
C THR A 113 5.36 23.85 -8.71
N LYS A 114 5.32 25.13 -8.32
CA LYS A 114 5.48 26.27 -9.23
C LYS A 114 6.79 26.16 -10.01
N GLY A 115 6.70 26.34 -11.33
CA GLY A 115 7.86 26.26 -12.23
C GLY A 115 8.25 24.83 -12.63
N THR A 116 7.47 23.82 -12.22
CA THR A 116 7.63 22.43 -12.70
C THR A 116 6.48 22.06 -13.62
N SER A 117 6.59 20.91 -14.32
CA SER A 117 5.49 20.34 -15.08
C SER A 117 4.48 19.57 -14.23
N ILE A 118 4.74 19.40 -12.93
CA ILE A 118 3.94 18.54 -12.04
C ILE A 118 2.47 18.96 -11.99
N PRO A 119 2.08 20.26 -11.95
CA PRO A 119 0.68 20.64 -12.01
C PRO A 119 -0.05 20.12 -13.25
N ASN A 120 0.66 19.95 -14.36
CA ASN A 120 0.10 19.50 -15.64
C ASN A 120 -0.07 17.97 -15.70
N TRP A 121 0.51 17.22 -14.75
CA TRP A 121 0.37 15.76 -14.71
C TRP A 121 -0.97 15.32 -14.14
N PHE A 122 -1.63 16.22 -13.41
CA PHE A 122 -2.95 15.99 -12.85
C PHE A 122 -3.95 16.76 -13.70
N SER A 123 -5.01 16.07 -14.13
CA SER A 123 -6.22 16.78 -14.54
C SER A 123 -6.79 17.42 -13.28
N ILE A 124 -6.33 18.63 -12.95
CA ILE A 124 -7.04 19.48 -12.00
C ILE A 124 -8.34 19.78 -12.73
N SER A 125 -9.37 18.97 -12.44
CA SER A 125 -10.73 19.19 -12.92
C SER A 125 -11.07 20.63 -12.55
N SER A 126 -10.99 21.50 -13.55
CA SER A 126 -11.41 22.87 -13.45
C SER A 126 -12.93 22.80 -13.31
N ASN A 127 -13.40 23.15 -12.10
CA ASN A 127 -14.78 23.32 -11.65
C ASN A 127 -15.92 22.89 -12.58
#